data_AF-A0A3B9H1C2-F1
#
_entry.id   AF-A0A3B9H1C2-F1
#
_cell.length_a   1.000
_cell.length_b   1.000
_cell.length_c   1.000
_cell.angle_alpha   90.00
_cell.angle_beta   90.00
_cell.angle_gamma   90.00
#
_symmetry.space_group_name_H-M   'P 1'
#
loop_
_entity.id
_entity.type
_entity.pdbx_description
1 polymer ?
#
loop_
_entity_poly.entity_id
_entity_poly.type
_entity_poly.pdbx_seq_one_letter_code
_entity_poly.pdbx_strand_id
1 'polypeptide(L)'
;DELNGISFAGIGSGTKVEYIQVHQNLDDGVEFFGGGVNIKHLVLTGNDDDSIDTDNGYNGHIQYAIVVQRAAGGDNITEASSVSSSVTPQSNPIISNFTFVGNRTNAFR
;
A
#
# COMPACT_ATOMS: atom_id res chain seq x y z
N ASP A 1 -15.35 11.53 -7.18
CA ASP A 1 -14.56 11.27 -5.97
C ASP A 1 -14.21 9.81 -5.96
N GLU A 2 -12.91 9.56 -5.89
CA GLU A 2 -12.30 8.24 -5.76
C GLU A 2 -11.91 8.05 -4.28
N LEU A 3 -11.92 6.81 -3.82
CA LEU A 3 -11.57 6.44 -2.44
C LEU A 3 -10.68 5.21 -2.51
N ASN A 4 -9.70 5.15 -1.61
CA ASN A 4 -8.84 3.98 -1.46
C ASN A 4 -9.67 2.76 -1.08
N GLY A 5 -9.19 1.57 -1.49
CA GLY A 5 -9.85 0.33 -1.11
C GLY A 5 -9.90 0.15 0.41
N ILE A 6 -8.78 0.40 1.09
CA ILE A 6 -8.71 0.50 2.55
C ILE A 6 -7.73 1.62 2.94
N SER A 7 -8.22 2.61 3.67
CA SER A 7 -7.36 3.62 4.33
C SER A 7 -7.06 3.20 5.77
N PHE A 8 -5.77 3.03 6.08
CA PHE A 8 -5.28 2.79 7.44
C PHE A 8 -4.80 4.09 8.06
N ALA A 9 -5.61 4.70 8.92
CA ALA A 9 -5.28 5.97 9.55
C ALA A 9 -4.71 5.78 10.97
N GLY A 10 -3.38 5.77 11.11
CA GLY A 10 -2.71 5.76 12.41
C GLY A 10 -2.88 4.45 13.21
N ILE A 11 -3.10 3.32 12.53
CA ILE A 11 -3.38 2.04 13.20
C ILE A 11 -2.12 1.49 13.88
N GLY A 12 -2.24 1.11 15.15
CA GLY A 12 -1.14 0.61 15.97
C GLY A 12 -0.78 -0.87 15.71
N SER A 13 0.46 -1.22 16.04
CA SER A 13 1.06 -2.56 15.78
C SER A 13 0.43 -3.72 16.56
N GLY A 14 -0.35 -3.45 17.60
CA GLY A 14 -1.14 -4.45 18.33
C GLY A 14 -2.40 -4.90 17.58
N THR A 15 -2.75 -4.24 16.46
CA THR A 15 -3.92 -4.58 15.65
C THR A 15 -3.58 -5.72 14.70
N LYS A 16 -4.43 -6.75 14.68
CA LYS A 16 -4.30 -7.87 13.76
C LYS A 16 -5.03 -7.56 12.46
N VAL A 17 -4.30 -7.45 11.36
CA VAL A 17 -4.86 -7.31 10.00
C VAL A 17 -4.24 -8.36 9.10
N GLU A 18 -5.05 -9.35 8.71
CA GLU A 18 -4.58 -10.47 7.89
C GLU A 18 -5.67 -10.88 6.89
N TYR A 19 -5.26 -11.45 5.75
CA TYR A 19 -6.15 -12.01 4.71
C TYR A 19 -7.12 -10.98 4.13
N ILE A 20 -6.58 -9.87 3.65
CA ILE A 20 -7.35 -8.80 3.02
C ILE A 20 -7.12 -8.78 1.50
N GLN A 21 -8.20 -8.51 0.77
CA GLN A 21 -8.16 -8.34 -0.67
C GLN A 21 -8.86 -7.04 -1.08
N VAL A 22 -8.21 -6.29 -1.98
CA VAL A 22 -8.83 -5.19 -2.72
C VAL A 22 -8.76 -5.53 -4.21
N HIS A 23 -9.88 -5.34 -4.90
CA HIS A 23 -10.02 -5.67 -6.31
C HIS A 23 -10.73 -4.56 -7.08
N GLN A 24 -10.16 -4.15 -8.21
CA GLN A 24 -10.73 -3.16 -9.13
C GLN A 24 -11.06 -1.83 -8.44
N ASN A 25 -10.22 -1.40 -7.49
CA ASN A 25 -10.34 -0.05 -6.93
C ASN A 25 -9.99 0.99 -7.99
N LEU A 26 -10.65 2.15 -7.94
CA LEU A 26 -10.34 3.27 -8.84
C LEU A 26 -9.22 4.17 -8.33
N ASP A 27 -8.89 4.02 -7.05
CA ASP A 27 -7.82 4.74 -6.37
C ASP A 27 -6.81 3.70 -5.84
N ASP A 28 -6.07 4.07 -4.80
CA ASP A 28 -5.12 3.18 -4.16
C ASP A 28 -5.73 1.87 -3.66
N GLY A 29 -4.96 0.79 -3.75
CA GLY A 29 -5.34 -0.48 -3.16
C GLY A 29 -5.48 -0.38 -1.65
N VAL A 30 -4.38 0.00 -1.01
CA VAL A 30 -4.34 0.36 0.41
C VAL A 30 -3.47 1.60 0.54
N GLU A 31 -3.88 2.51 1.41
CA GLU A 31 -3.08 3.68 1.77
C GLU A 31 -2.93 3.77 3.29
N PHE A 32 -1.71 4.05 3.74
CA PHE A 32 -1.39 4.18 5.16
C PHE A 32 -1.12 5.64 5.51
N PHE A 33 -2.00 6.24 6.31
CA PHE A 33 -1.77 7.56 6.90
C PHE A 33 -1.18 7.40 8.30
N GLY A 34 0.11 7.07 8.37
CA GLY A 34 0.84 6.88 9.62
C GLY A 34 0.54 5.57 10.37
N GLY A 35 1.11 5.45 11.58
CA GLY A 35 0.97 4.27 12.42
C GLY A 35 2.03 3.19 12.15
N GLY A 36 1.72 1.95 12.54
CA GLY A 36 2.67 0.83 12.48
C GLY A 36 1.99 -0.53 12.49
N VAL A 37 0.76 -0.60 11.99
CA VAL A 37 0.04 -1.87 11.82
C VAL A 37 0.86 -2.82 10.94
N ASN A 38 0.83 -4.10 11.27
CA ASN A 38 1.44 -5.12 10.43
C ASN A 38 0.35 -5.81 9.61
N ILE A 39 0.59 -5.95 8.31
CA ILE A 39 -0.30 -6.65 7.38
C ILE A 39 0.30 -7.99 6.97
N LYS A 40 -0.50 -9.06 6.99
CA LYS A 40 -0.12 -10.34 6.40
C LYS A 40 -1.16 -10.85 5.41
N HIS A 41 -0.70 -11.49 4.33
CA HIS A 41 -1.58 -12.06 3.31
C HIS A 41 -2.46 -10.99 2.65
N LEU A 42 -1.81 -10.10 1.90
CA LEU A 42 -2.42 -8.98 1.19
C LEU A 42 -2.55 -9.32 -0.30
N VAL A 43 -3.74 -9.18 -0.87
CA VAL A 43 -3.98 -9.36 -2.30
C VAL A 43 -4.56 -8.10 -2.91
N LEU A 44 -3.86 -7.52 -3.87
CA LEU A 44 -4.26 -6.29 -4.55
C LEU A 44 -4.29 -6.55 -6.04
N THR A 45 -5.45 -6.36 -6.66
CA THR A 45 -5.63 -6.72 -8.06
C THR A 45 -6.42 -5.66 -8.82
N GLY A 46 -5.79 -5.10 -9.83
CA GLY A 46 -6.45 -4.17 -10.75
C GLY A 46 -6.85 -2.83 -10.12
N ASN A 47 -6.11 -2.32 -9.14
CA ASN A 47 -6.27 -0.93 -8.69
C ASN A 47 -5.83 0.03 -9.81
N ASP A 48 -6.46 1.20 -9.90
CA ASP A 48 -6.24 2.16 -10.99
C ASP A 48 -5.21 3.24 -10.67
N ASP A 49 -4.83 3.40 -9.41
CA ASP A 49 -3.69 4.21 -8.96
C ASP A 49 -2.63 3.32 -8.29
N ASP A 50 -2.04 3.73 -7.16
CA ASP A 50 -1.01 2.97 -6.48
C ASP A 50 -1.58 1.73 -5.79
N SER A 51 -0.85 0.62 -5.80
CA SER A 51 -1.37 -0.56 -5.09
C SER A 51 -1.17 -0.43 -3.58
N ILE A 52 0.02 -0.01 -3.17
CA ILE A 52 0.38 0.23 -1.77
C ILE A 52 0.95 1.64 -1.69
N ASP A 53 0.23 2.55 -1.04
CA ASP A 53 0.74 3.89 -0.74
C ASP A 53 0.96 4.05 0.77
N THR A 54 2.05 4.70 1.15
CA THR A 54 2.38 5.01 2.53
C THR A 54 2.67 6.48 2.70
N ASP A 55 2.08 7.07 3.74
CA ASP A 55 2.21 8.45 4.09
C ASP A 55 2.23 8.62 5.64
N ASN A 56 2.40 9.85 6.11
CA ASN A 56 2.26 10.35 7.46
C ASN A 56 3.04 9.55 8.51
N GLY A 57 4.20 9.01 8.14
CA GLY A 57 5.10 8.34 9.06
C GLY A 57 4.75 6.88 9.31
N TYR A 58 4.14 6.20 8.34
CA TYR A 58 3.85 4.77 8.48
C TYR A 58 5.14 3.95 8.58
N ASN A 59 5.28 3.23 9.68
CA ASN A 59 6.44 2.39 10.01
C ASN A 59 5.97 0.99 10.44
N GLY A 60 5.23 0.32 9.55
CA GLY A 60 4.74 -1.05 9.74
C GLY A 60 5.40 -2.05 8.78
N HIS A 61 5.02 -3.33 8.93
CA HIS A 61 5.48 -4.40 8.05
C HIS A 61 4.34 -4.96 7.20
N ILE A 62 4.61 -5.15 5.91
CA ILE A 62 3.71 -5.85 4.98
C ILE A 62 4.42 -7.14 4.55
N GLN A 63 3.78 -8.29 4.79
CA GLN A 63 4.36 -9.59 4.47
C GLN A 63 3.37 -10.48 3.71
N TYR A 64 3.88 -11.24 2.74
CA TYR A 64 3.06 -12.12 1.89
C TYR A 64 2.05 -11.33 1.05
N ALA A 65 2.56 -10.41 0.23
CA ALA A 65 1.75 -9.58 -0.65
C ALA A 65 1.77 -10.10 -2.10
N ILE A 66 0.60 -10.12 -2.74
CA ILE A 66 0.47 -10.30 -4.19
C ILE A 66 -0.17 -9.03 -4.74
N VAL A 67 0.51 -8.40 -5.68
CA VAL A 67 -0.02 -7.27 -6.44
C VAL A 67 -0.03 -7.63 -7.91
N VAL A 68 -1.18 -7.46 -8.56
CA VAL A 68 -1.31 -7.58 -10.02
C VAL A 68 -2.01 -6.34 -10.54
N GLN A 69 -1.29 -5.49 -11.28
CA GLN A 69 -1.88 -4.30 -11.87
C GLN A 69 -2.87 -4.66 -12.99
N ARG A 70 -3.87 -3.79 -13.21
CA ARG A 70 -4.82 -3.92 -14.32
C ARG A 70 -4.12 -3.69 -15.66
N ALA A 71 -4.62 -4.34 -16.71
CA ALA A 71 -3.99 -4.32 -18.03
C ALA A 71 -3.88 -2.91 -18.65
N ALA A 72 -4.86 -2.04 -18.40
CA ALA A 72 -4.94 -0.69 -18.96
C ALA A 72 -5.30 0.34 -17.87
N GLY A 73 -4.37 0.56 -16.93
CA GLY A 73 -4.52 1.50 -15.82
C GLY A 73 -3.44 1.28 -14.75
N GLY A 74 -3.72 1.66 -13.51
CA GLY A 74 -2.77 1.63 -12.39
C GLY A 74 -1.82 2.83 -12.38
N ASP A 75 -1.03 3.01 -11.34
CA ASP A 75 0.21 3.79 -11.38
C ASP A 75 1.42 2.99 -10.89
N ASN A 76 1.92 3.27 -9.68
CA ASN A 76 3.01 2.52 -9.05
C ASN A 76 2.47 1.25 -8.40
N ILE A 77 3.32 0.25 -8.23
CA ILE A 77 2.96 -0.88 -7.36
C ILE A 77 3.08 -0.45 -5.90
N THR A 78 4.17 0.23 -5.56
CA THR A 78 4.36 0.83 -4.24
C THR A 78 4.76 2.29 -4.41
N GLU A 79 4.01 3.21 -3.81
CA GLU A 79 4.48 4.54 -3.45
C GLU A 79 4.91 4.50 -1.98
N ALA A 80 6.21 4.55 -1.72
CA ALA A 80 6.76 4.49 -0.36
C ALA A 80 7.27 5.87 0.05
N SER A 81 6.35 6.82 0.23
CA SER A 81 6.69 8.23 0.40
C SER A 81 6.19 8.83 1.73
N SER A 82 6.26 10.14 1.85
CA SER A 82 5.66 10.91 2.93
C SER A 82 5.24 12.25 2.36
N VAL A 83 4.14 12.80 2.84
CA VAL A 83 3.49 14.03 2.38
C VAL A 83 4.45 15.20 2.39
N SER A 84 5.44 15.17 3.27
CA SER A 84 6.58 16.08 3.23
C SER A 84 7.76 15.56 4.03
N SER A 85 8.93 16.13 3.77
CA SER A 85 10.17 15.88 4.52
C SER A 85 10.15 16.38 5.97
N SER A 86 9.12 17.11 6.39
CA SER A 86 8.96 17.60 7.77
C SER A 86 8.23 16.61 8.68
N VAL A 87 7.55 15.61 8.12
CA VAL A 87 6.91 14.54 8.91
C VAL A 87 8.00 13.77 9.66
N THR A 88 7.80 13.57 10.97
CA THR A 88 8.73 12.82 11.81
C THR A 88 7.95 11.83 12.69
N PRO A 89 8.23 10.52 12.60
CA PRO A 89 9.17 9.87 11.67
C PRO A 89 8.67 9.97 10.21
N GLN A 90 9.58 9.91 9.23
CA GLN A 90 9.20 9.64 7.84
C GLN A 90 8.63 8.23 7.73
N SER A 91 7.77 7.99 6.73
CA SER A 91 7.35 6.63 6.42
C SER A 91 8.55 5.82 5.96
N ASN A 92 8.66 4.60 6.48
CA ASN A 92 9.73 3.68 6.12
C ASN A 92 9.20 2.25 6.26
N PRO A 93 8.23 1.87 5.42
CA PRO A 93 7.63 0.54 5.49
C PRO A 93 8.64 -0.55 5.13
N ILE A 94 8.47 -1.74 5.71
CA ILE A 94 9.19 -2.94 5.26
C ILE A 94 8.20 -3.87 4.56
N ILE A 95 8.43 -4.10 3.27
CA ILE A 95 7.66 -5.05 2.47
C ILE A 95 8.54 -6.29 2.21
N SER A 96 8.04 -7.47 2.57
CA SER A 96 8.79 -8.73 2.44
C SER A 96 7.94 -9.87 1.89
N ASN A 97 8.58 -10.83 1.23
CA ASN A 97 7.93 -12.01 0.66
C ASN A 97 6.76 -11.65 -0.27
N PHE A 98 7.01 -10.84 -1.29
CA PHE A 98 5.99 -10.35 -2.20
C PHE A 98 6.13 -10.91 -3.61
N THR A 99 5.05 -10.88 -4.38
CA THR A 99 5.04 -11.07 -5.83
C THR A 99 4.32 -9.89 -6.47
N PHE A 100 5.05 -9.13 -7.27
CA PHE A 100 4.56 -7.94 -7.96
C PHE A 100 4.56 -8.18 -9.46
N VAL A 101 3.37 -8.12 -10.06
CA VAL A 101 3.14 -8.22 -11.51
C VAL A 101 2.65 -6.86 -11.99
N GLY A 102 3.59 -6.05 -12.45
CA GLY A 102 3.33 -4.72 -12.99
C GLY A 102 3.12 -4.76 -14.50
N ASN A 103 2.32 -3.81 -15.01
CA ASN A 103 2.15 -3.59 -16.45
C ASN A 103 2.95 -2.36 -16.96
N ARG A 104 3.74 -1.75 -16.07
CA ARG A 104 4.57 -0.57 -16.30
C ARG A 104 5.94 -0.73 -15.66
N THR A 105 6.84 0.23 -15.89
CA THR A 105 8.22 0.19 -15.37
C THR A 105 8.38 0.79 -13.97
N ASN A 106 7.31 1.28 -13.34
CA ASN A 106 7.30 1.95 -12.04
C ASN A 106 6.78 1.02 -10.92
N ALA A 107 7.57 0.00 -10.57
CA ALA A 107 7.23 -0.86 -9.44
C ALA A 107 7.40 -0.15 -8.08
N PHE A 108 8.33 0.78 -7.98
CA PHE A 108 8.68 1.47 -6.73
C PHE A 108 8.91 2.96 -7.01
N ARG A 109 8.23 3.79 -6.23
CA ARG A 109 8.42 5.25 -6.15
C ARG A 109 8.87 5.62 -4.74
#